data_AF-A0A4Q3FXX6-F1
#
_entry.id   AF-A0A4Q3FXX6-F1
#
_cell.length_a   1.000
_cell.length_b   1.000
_cell.length_c   1.000
_cell.angle_alpha   90.00
_cell.angle_beta   90.00
_cell.angle_gamma   90.00
#
_symmetry.space_group_name_H-M   'P 1'
#
loop_
_entity.id
_entity.type
_entity.pdbx_description
1 polymer ?
#
loop_
_entity_poly.entity_id
_entity_poly.type
_entity_poly.pdbx_seq_one_letter_code
_entity_poly.pdbx_strand_id
1 'polypeptide(L)'
;MTDPVSEPRVVSLSERDPYLDFFLAHIDEMYAEDTNADIGLVFVALAYPWILVVGPPVEYDRCIVDVTQHDCRIEPDCYPLKQFLETYPHVCRQVIEAHGQLHRAFMQWRDAWGDYLS
;
A
#
# COMPACT_ATOMS: atom_id res chain seq x y z
N MET A 1 -18.06 -32.81 -21.33
CA MET A 1 -18.03 -32.19 -19.99
C MET A 1 -17.32 -30.86 -20.17
N THR A 2 -18.07 -29.77 -20.28
CA THR A 2 -17.56 -28.41 -20.36
C THR A 2 -17.59 -27.83 -18.96
N ASP A 3 -16.44 -27.41 -18.45
CA ASP A 3 -16.34 -26.70 -17.17
C ASP A 3 -17.18 -25.41 -17.22
N PRO A 4 -17.85 -25.02 -16.13
CA PRO A 4 -18.53 -23.74 -16.10
C PRO A 4 -17.51 -22.61 -16.12
N VAL A 5 -17.62 -21.74 -17.12
CA VAL A 5 -16.94 -20.44 -17.18
C VAL A 5 -17.32 -19.68 -15.90
N SER A 6 -16.32 -19.45 -15.04
CA SER A 6 -16.50 -18.62 -13.86
C SER A 6 -16.73 -17.19 -14.31
N GLU A 7 -17.94 -16.67 -14.06
CA GLU A 7 -18.27 -15.27 -14.32
C GLU A 7 -17.35 -14.34 -13.54
N PRO A 8 -16.96 -13.18 -14.10
CA PRO A 8 -16.17 -12.20 -13.38
C PRO A 8 -16.98 -11.69 -12.18
N ARG A 9 -16.46 -11.92 -10.97
CA ARG A 9 -17.05 -11.40 -9.73
C ARG A 9 -17.05 -9.87 -9.80
N VAL A 10 -18.24 -9.28 -9.83
CA VAL A 10 -18.43 -7.85 -9.57
C VAL A 10 -18.15 -7.63 -8.09
N VAL A 11 -17.01 -6.99 -7.78
CA VAL A 11 -16.59 -6.65 -6.41
C VAL A 11 -17.53 -5.56 -5.89
N SER A 12 -18.13 -5.79 -4.72
CA SER A 12 -19.04 -4.84 -4.07
C SER A 12 -18.26 -3.61 -3.60
N LEU A 13 -18.86 -2.41 -3.67
CA LEU A 13 -18.26 -1.16 -3.15
C LEU A 13 -17.99 -1.21 -1.63
N SER A 14 -18.58 -2.18 -0.92
CA SER A 14 -18.29 -2.47 0.50
C SER A 14 -17.01 -3.28 0.74
N GLU A 15 -16.31 -3.70 -0.30
CA GLU A 15 -15.10 -4.55 -0.24
C GLU A 15 -13.80 -3.79 -0.57
N ARG A 16 -13.87 -2.47 -0.83
CA ARG A 16 -12.67 -1.65 -1.07
C ARG A 16 -11.99 -1.28 0.24
N ASP A 17 -10.74 -1.65 0.39
CA ASP A 17 -9.89 -1.18 1.48
C ASP A 17 -9.33 0.19 1.08
N PRO A 18 -9.80 1.30 1.68
CA PRO A 18 -9.37 2.65 1.28
C PRO A 18 -7.87 2.86 1.52
N TYR A 19 -7.26 2.12 2.44
CA TYR A 19 -5.83 2.19 2.70
C TYR A 19 -5.04 1.53 1.57
N LEU A 20 -5.52 0.38 1.05
CA LEU A 20 -4.93 -0.24 -0.14
C LEU A 20 -5.13 0.65 -1.38
N ASP A 21 -6.35 1.14 -1.60
CA ASP A 21 -6.67 2.00 -2.75
C ASP A 21 -5.78 3.24 -2.78
N PHE A 22 -5.47 3.81 -1.61
CA PHE A 22 -4.51 4.92 -1.51
C PHE A 22 -3.13 4.53 -2.05
N PHE A 23 -2.57 3.39 -1.67
CA PHE A 23 -1.29 2.94 -2.21
C PHE A 23 -1.37 2.70 -3.72
N LEU A 24 -2.40 1.99 -4.20
CA LEU A 24 -2.55 1.68 -5.62
C LEU A 24 -2.76 2.93 -6.48
N ALA A 25 -3.34 3.99 -5.93
CA ALA A 25 -3.50 5.27 -6.62
C ALA A 25 -2.19 6.08 -6.73
N HIS A 26 -1.16 5.78 -5.92
CA HIS A 26 0.06 6.58 -5.85
C HIS A 26 1.33 5.83 -6.25
N ILE A 27 1.34 4.49 -6.20
CA ILE A 27 2.46 3.71 -6.73
C ILE A 27 2.38 3.76 -8.26
N ASP A 28 3.32 4.47 -8.89
CA ASP A 28 3.43 4.52 -10.34
C ASP A 28 3.68 3.11 -10.90
N GLU A 29 3.08 2.80 -12.05
CA GLU A 29 3.21 1.50 -12.71
C GLU A 29 4.67 1.18 -13.07
N MET A 30 5.51 2.20 -13.29
CA MET A 30 6.95 2.00 -13.50
C MET A 30 7.66 1.39 -12.28
N TYR A 31 7.08 1.50 -11.08
CA TYR A 31 7.58 0.93 -9.82
C TYR A 31 6.78 -0.30 -9.37
N ALA A 32 5.91 -0.86 -10.23
CA ALA A 32 5.05 -1.97 -9.85
C ALA A 32 5.82 -3.22 -9.40
N GLU A 33 7.01 -3.44 -9.97
CA GLU A 33 7.91 -4.55 -9.66
C GLU A 33 8.99 -4.18 -8.64
N ASP A 34 9.04 -2.92 -8.21
CA ASP A 34 10.04 -2.45 -7.26
C ASP A 34 9.64 -2.81 -5.82
N THR A 35 10.65 -2.99 -4.98
CA THR A 35 10.47 -3.21 -3.54
C THR A 35 10.12 -1.93 -2.79
N ASN A 36 10.03 -0.81 -3.48
CA ASN A 36 9.81 0.51 -2.92
C ASN A 36 8.99 1.39 -3.88
N ALA A 37 8.47 2.48 -3.34
CA ALA A 37 7.80 3.52 -4.10
C ALA A 37 7.91 4.86 -3.38
N ASP A 38 7.92 5.93 -4.17
CA ASP A 38 7.74 7.29 -3.67
C ASP A 38 6.26 7.68 -3.72
N ILE A 39 5.72 8.08 -2.57
CA ILE A 39 4.36 8.63 -2.43
C ILE A 39 4.50 10.11 -2.11
N GLY A 40 4.47 10.93 -3.16
CA GLY A 40 4.78 12.36 -3.05
C GLY A 40 6.25 12.57 -2.65
N LEU A 41 6.48 13.01 -1.42
CA LEU A 41 7.84 13.17 -0.86
C LEU A 41 8.18 12.11 0.21
N VAL A 42 7.34 11.09 0.37
CA VAL A 42 7.53 10.01 1.33
C VAL A 42 8.00 8.77 0.59
N PHE A 43 9.19 8.29 0.92
CA PHE A 43 9.71 7.03 0.41
C PHE A 43 9.20 5.87 1.27
N VAL A 44 8.66 4.83 0.64
CA VAL A 44 8.15 3.61 1.29
C VAL A 44 8.88 2.41 0.69
N ALA A 45 9.54 1.60 1.51
CA ALA A 45 10.26 0.42 1.06
C ALA A 45 9.90 -0.82 1.88
N LEU A 46 9.62 -1.93 1.18
CA LEU A 46 9.53 -3.26 1.76
C LEU A 46 10.93 -3.83 1.96
N ALA A 47 11.34 -3.91 3.22
CA ALA A 47 12.52 -4.60 3.69
C ALA A 47 12.08 -5.73 4.63
N TYR A 48 11.38 -6.73 4.07
CA TYR A 48 10.69 -7.77 4.85
C TYR A 48 11.61 -8.37 5.95
N PRO A 49 11.17 -8.46 7.21
CA PRO A 49 9.77 -8.36 7.69
C PRO A 49 9.27 -6.95 7.99
N TRP A 50 9.96 -5.91 7.55
CA TRP A 50 9.59 -4.52 7.84
C TRP A 50 9.19 -3.73 6.60
N ILE A 51 8.41 -2.69 6.82
CA ILE A 51 8.30 -1.57 5.90
C ILE A 51 9.00 -0.36 6.52
N LEU A 52 9.95 0.20 5.78
CA LEU A 52 10.61 1.45 6.10
C LEU A 52 9.83 2.60 5.45
N VAL A 53 9.45 3.60 6.24
CA VAL A 53 8.86 4.84 5.75
C VAL A 53 9.82 5.97 6.08
N VAL A 54 10.19 6.77 5.07
CA VAL A 54 11.08 7.92 5.21
C VAL A 54 10.38 9.15 4.67
N GLY A 55 10.21 10.15 5.52
CA GLY A 55 9.67 11.45 5.16
C GLY A 55 10.62 12.29 4.31
N PRO A 56 10.22 13.51 3.96
CA PRO A 56 10.95 14.36 3.04
C PRO A 56 12.34 14.74 3.57
N PRO A 57 13.28 15.10 2.68
CA PRO A 57 14.66 15.45 3.02
C PRO A 57 14.85 16.60 4.03
N VAL A 58 13.80 17.36 4.33
CA VAL A 58 13.88 18.47 5.29
C VAL A 58 13.71 17.96 6.73
N GLU A 59 12.85 16.97 6.92
CA GLU A 59 12.52 16.42 8.24
C GLU A 59 13.28 15.12 8.51
N TYR A 60 13.53 14.31 7.46
CA TYR A 60 14.12 12.95 7.53
C TYR A 60 13.50 12.08 8.65
N ASP A 61 12.25 12.36 9.04
CA ASP A 61 11.53 11.52 9.97
C ASP A 61 11.36 10.14 9.34
N ARG A 62 11.55 9.10 10.15
CA ARG A 62 11.51 7.73 9.67
C ARG A 62 10.88 6.83 10.70
N CYS A 63 10.10 5.89 10.22
CA CYS A 63 9.57 4.83 11.06
C CYS A 63 9.72 3.47 10.36
N ILE A 64 9.72 2.43 11.19
CA ILE A 64 9.83 1.04 10.77
C ILE A 64 8.57 0.35 11.28
N VAL A 65 7.86 -0.31 10.37
CA VAL A 65 6.62 -1.00 10.65
C VAL A 65 6.86 -2.49 10.50
N ASP A 66 6.69 -3.26 11.57
CA ASP A 66 6.71 -4.72 11.49
C ASP A 66 5.46 -5.20 10.75
N VAL A 67 5.69 -5.92 9.64
CA VAL A 67 4.65 -6.48 8.78
C VAL A 67 4.78 -8.00 8.67
N THR A 68 5.42 -8.64 9.64
CA THR A 68 5.61 -10.10 9.71
C THR A 68 4.30 -10.84 9.48
N GLN A 69 4.33 -11.84 8.59
CA GLN A 69 3.20 -12.74 8.34
C GLN A 69 3.59 -14.16 8.74
N HIS A 70 2.76 -14.82 9.56
CA HIS A 70 3.09 -16.09 10.20
C HIS A 70 3.52 -17.22 9.23
N ASP A 71 2.94 -17.26 8.02
CA ASP A 71 3.22 -18.29 7.01
C ASP A 71 3.90 -17.73 5.74
N CYS A 72 4.48 -16.53 5.81
CA CYS A 72 5.14 -15.92 4.66
C CYS A 72 6.67 -15.98 4.79
N ARG A 73 7.31 -16.43 3.71
CA ARG A 73 8.76 -16.35 3.53
C ARG A 73 9.02 -15.55 2.27
N ILE A 74 9.45 -14.32 2.47
CA ILE A 74 9.90 -13.42 1.42
C ILE A 74 11.42 -13.32 1.52
N GLU A 75 12.10 -13.53 0.40
CA GLU A 75 13.52 -13.20 0.30
C GLU A 75 13.66 -11.67 0.35
N PRO A 76 14.57 -11.13 1.19
CA PRO A 76 14.81 -9.70 1.24
C PRO A 76 15.08 -9.11 -0.15
N ASP A 77 14.58 -7.90 -0.37
CA ASP A 77 14.81 -7.11 -1.60
C ASP A 77 14.33 -7.75 -2.91
N CYS A 78 13.50 -8.80 -2.86
CA CYS A 78 13.07 -9.56 -4.03
C CYS A 78 11.55 -9.63 -4.22
N TYR A 79 10.78 -8.95 -3.36
CA TYR A 79 9.32 -8.98 -3.41
C TYR A 79 8.75 -7.58 -3.62
N PRO A 80 7.97 -7.35 -4.69
CA PRO A 80 7.44 -6.03 -4.98
C PRO A 80 6.55 -5.48 -3.87
N LEU A 81 6.71 -4.20 -3.55
CA LEU A 81 5.92 -3.53 -2.51
C LEU A 81 4.42 -3.58 -2.87
N LYS A 82 4.08 -3.25 -4.12
CA LYS A 82 2.70 -3.24 -4.62
C LYS A 82 2.04 -4.61 -4.42
N GLN A 83 2.71 -5.67 -4.88
CA GLN A 83 2.22 -7.05 -4.73
C GLN A 83 2.05 -7.45 -3.26
N PHE A 84 2.95 -7.01 -2.36
CA PHE A 84 2.84 -7.29 -0.93
C PHE A 84 1.59 -6.66 -0.32
N LEU A 85 1.34 -5.39 -0.63
CA LEU A 85 0.19 -4.65 -0.11
C LEU A 85 -1.14 -5.22 -0.63
N GLU A 86 -1.20 -5.63 -1.90
CA GLU A 86 -2.36 -6.32 -2.48
C GLU A 86 -2.62 -7.68 -1.81
N THR A 87 -1.54 -8.40 -1.43
CA THR A 87 -1.64 -9.70 -0.76
C THR A 87 -2.07 -9.55 0.71
N TYR A 88 -1.61 -8.49 1.39
CA TYR A 88 -1.81 -8.25 2.81
C TYR A 88 -2.41 -6.86 3.09
N PRO A 89 -3.62 -6.54 2.60
CA PRO A 89 -4.18 -5.18 2.68
C PRO A 89 -4.31 -4.64 4.10
N HIS A 90 -4.49 -5.53 5.09
CA HIS A 90 -4.57 -5.17 6.50
C HIS A 90 -3.33 -4.42 7.02
N VAL A 91 -2.17 -4.54 6.37
CA VAL A 91 -0.94 -3.81 6.77
C VAL A 91 -0.98 -2.34 6.36
N CYS A 92 -1.73 -1.99 5.31
CA CYS A 92 -1.73 -0.65 4.71
C CYS A 92 -2.09 0.42 5.73
N ARG A 93 -3.12 0.17 6.55
CA ARG A 93 -3.55 1.08 7.60
C ARG A 93 -2.43 1.39 8.59
N GLN A 94 -1.76 0.35 9.10
CA GLN A 94 -0.69 0.49 10.07
C GLN A 94 0.48 1.30 9.49
N VAL A 95 0.84 1.06 8.22
CA VAL A 95 1.91 1.81 7.53
C VAL A 95 1.55 3.28 7.39
N ILE A 96 0.33 3.59 6.96
CA ILE A 96 -0.14 4.97 6.78
C ILE A 96 -0.18 5.71 8.12
N GLU A 97 -0.77 5.11 9.15
CA GLU A 97 -0.93 5.74 10.47
C GLU A 97 0.41 5.91 11.21
N ALA A 98 1.43 5.10 10.89
CA ALA A 98 2.74 5.15 11.54
C ALA A 98 3.59 6.37 11.17
N HIS A 99 3.29 7.09 10.09
CA HIS A 99 4.05 8.26 9.65
C HIS A 99 3.15 9.47 9.41
N GLY A 100 3.43 10.58 10.12
CA GLY A 100 2.54 11.74 10.14
C GLY A 100 2.32 12.42 8.79
N GLN A 101 3.30 12.41 7.88
CA GLN A 101 3.09 12.94 6.53
C GLN A 101 2.29 11.99 5.63
N LEU A 102 2.55 10.68 5.75
CA LEU A 102 1.83 9.67 4.96
C LEU A 102 0.36 9.62 5.36
N HIS A 103 0.09 9.68 6.66
CA HIS A 103 -1.27 9.83 7.20
C HIS A 103 -1.94 11.12 6.69
N ARG A 104 -1.25 12.27 6.71
CA ARG A 104 -1.81 13.52 6.18
C ARG A 104 -2.14 13.42 4.69
N ALA A 105 -1.26 12.83 3.88
CA ALA A 105 -1.50 12.60 2.45
C ALA A 105 -2.71 11.69 2.22
N PHE A 106 -2.85 10.62 2.99
CA PHE A 106 -4.03 9.74 2.96
C PHE A 106 -5.33 10.49 3.26
N MET A 107 -5.34 11.31 4.32
CA MET A 107 -6.54 12.07 4.70
C MET A 107 -6.96 13.05 3.61
N GLN A 108 -5.99 13.77 3.03
CA GLN A 108 -6.25 14.70 1.92
C GLN A 108 -6.78 13.99 0.68
N TRP A 109 -6.15 12.86 0.31
CA TRP A 109 -6.59 12.05 -0.83
C TRP A 109 -8.01 11.52 -0.61
N ARG A 110 -8.29 10.96 0.57
CA ARG A 110 -9.59 10.39 0.91
C ARG A 110 -10.69 11.46 0.91
N ASP A 111 -10.42 12.63 1.49
CA ASP A 111 -11.40 13.71 1.55
C ASP A 111 -11.71 14.22 0.13
N ALA A 112 -10.69 14.39 -0.72
CA ALA A 112 -10.90 14.71 -2.13
C ALA A 112 -11.72 13.62 -2.87
N TRP A 113 -11.46 12.35 -2.59
CA TRP A 113 -12.19 11.22 -3.19
C TRP A 113 -13.66 11.18 -2.74
N GLY A 114 -13.95 11.57 -1.49
CA GLY A 114 -15.31 11.69 -0.96
C GLY A 114 -16.12 12.77 -1.69
N ASP A 115 -15.50 13.92 -1.96
CA ASP A 115 -16.12 15.02 -2.71
C ASP A 115 -16.43 14.65 -4.17
N TYR A 116 -15.70 13.71 -4.77
CA TYR A 116 -15.95 13.23 -6.14
C TYR A 116 -17.16 12.29 -6.26
N LEU A 117 -17.65 11.73 -5.15
CA LEU A 117 -18.77 10.78 -5.12
C LEU A 117 -20.07 11.38 -4.59
N SER A 118 -20.03 12.60 -4.04
CA SER A 118 -21.16 13.39 -3.55
C SER A 118 -21.71 14.34 -4.59
#